data_AF-X1RCF2-F1
#
_entry.id   AF-X1RCF2-F1
#
_cell.length_a   1.000
_cell.length_b   1.000
_cell.length_c   1.000
_cell.angle_alpha   90.00
_cell.angle_beta   90.00
_cell.angle_gamma   90.00
#
_symmetry.space_group_name_H-M   'P 1'
#
loop_
_entity.id
_entity.type
_entity.pdbx_description
1 polymer ?
#
loop_
_entity_poly.entity_id
_entity_poly.type
_entity_poly.pdbx_seq_one_letter_code
_entity_poly.pdbx_strand_id
1 'polypeptide(L)'
;MLVYFRASFDKEGAVARISGPSLVKSRYITEDIPYGLVPIAKLGRHFNVVTPVIDAVIELASVINQTNYWKEGMSLEELGLATLSTEELGRGALLFPP
;
A
#
# COMPACT_ATOMS: atom_id res chain seq x y z
N MET A 1 20.77 -9.76 20.89
CA MET A 1 21.55 -8.79 20.11
C MET A 1 20.65 -8.25 19.00
N LEU A 2 20.01 -7.09 19.22
CA LEU A 2 19.14 -6.46 18.21
C LEU A 2 20.03 -5.64 17.27
N VAL A 3 20.07 -6.03 16.00
CA VAL A 3 20.61 -5.21 14.93
C VAL A 3 19.73 -3.96 14.78
N TYR A 4 20.19 -2.84 15.34
CA TYR A 4 19.53 -1.55 15.18
C TYR A 4 19.70 -1.10 13.72
N PHE A 5 18.62 -1.16 12.96
CA PHE A 5 18.53 -0.53 11.64
C PHE A 5 18.58 0.99 11.84
N ARG A 6 19.68 1.63 11.44
CA ARG A 6 19.77 3.10 11.34
C ARG A 6 19.49 3.48 9.90
N ALA A 7 18.28 3.99 9.65
CA ALA A 7 17.96 4.53 8.35
C ALA A 7 18.96 5.63 7.97
N SER A 8 19.41 5.66 6.72
CA SER A 8 20.39 6.64 6.24
C SER A 8 19.93 8.09 6.39
N PHE A 9 18.61 8.31 6.47
CA PHE A 9 17.99 9.61 6.73
C PHE A 9 17.84 9.95 8.23
N ASP A 10 17.97 8.99 9.15
CA ASP A 10 17.81 9.19 10.59
C ASP A 10 19.12 9.63 11.26
N LYS A 11 19.53 10.86 10.96
CA LYS A 11 20.78 11.45 11.49
C LYS A 11 20.73 11.63 13.00
N GLU A 12 19.57 11.96 13.57
CA GLU A 12 19.38 12.24 15.00
C GLU A 12 18.95 11.01 15.83
N GLY A 13 18.79 9.85 15.20
CA GLY A 13 18.39 8.62 15.88
C GLY A 13 16.96 8.66 16.42
N ALA A 14 16.12 9.53 15.86
CA ALA A 14 14.74 9.70 16.29
C ALA A 14 13.89 8.48 15.89
N VAL A 15 14.14 7.92 14.70
CA VAL A 15 13.42 6.74 14.20
C VAL A 15 13.73 5.50 15.05
N ALA A 16 14.98 5.37 15.50
CA ALA A 16 15.41 4.26 16.37
C ALA A 16 14.65 4.18 17.71
N ARG A 17 14.00 5.27 18.15
CA ARG A 17 13.20 5.30 19.38
C ARG A 17 11.71 5.12 19.16
N ILE A 18 11.26 4.98 17.90
CA ILE A 18 9.85 4.75 17.58
C ILE A 18 9.57 3.25 17.70
N SER A 19 8.64 2.90 18.57
CA SER A 19 8.12 1.53 18.67
C SER A 19 7.09 1.28 17.57
N GLY A 20 7.16 0.08 16.99
CA GLY A 20 6.09 -0.42 16.14
C GLY A 20 4.77 -0.58 16.93
N PRO A 21 3.64 -0.74 16.22
CA PRO A 21 2.35 -0.96 16.86
C PRO A 21 2.35 -2.26 17.67
N SER A 22 1.63 -2.26 18.80
CA SER A 22 1.49 -3.43 19.66
C SER A 22 0.45 -4.43 19.17
N LEU A 23 -0.36 -4.05 18.17
CA LEU A 23 -1.44 -4.86 17.62
C LEU A 23 -1.37 -4.86 16.09
N VAL A 24 -1.71 -6.01 15.48
CA VAL A 24 -1.79 -6.17 14.02
C VAL A 24 -2.89 -5.31 13.40
N LYS A 25 -3.97 -5.04 14.13
CA LYS A 25 -5.06 -4.13 13.71
C LYS A 25 -4.69 -2.64 13.89
N SER A 26 -3.48 -2.28 13.51
CA SER A 26 -2.98 -0.91 13.53
C SER A 26 -3.14 -0.24 12.17
N ARG A 27 -2.94 1.09 12.15
CA ARG A 27 -2.92 1.89 10.91
C ARG A 27 -2.00 1.32 9.83
N TYR A 28 -0.86 0.73 10.22
CA TYR A 28 0.08 0.14 9.26
C TYR A 28 -0.53 -1.00 8.43
N ILE A 29 -1.63 -1.60 8.90
CA ILE A 29 -2.37 -2.60 8.12
C ILE A 29 -3.71 -2.03 7.66
N THR A 30 -4.48 -1.42 8.56
CA THR A 30 -5.84 -0.97 8.26
C THR A 30 -5.88 0.23 7.31
N GLU A 31 -4.77 0.92 7.08
CA GLU A 31 -4.64 2.02 6.10
C GLU A 31 -3.77 1.59 4.91
N ASP A 32 -2.53 1.14 5.16
CA ASP A 32 -1.56 0.89 4.08
C ASP A 32 -1.96 -0.29 3.17
N ILE A 33 -2.72 -1.27 3.66
CA ILE A 33 -3.20 -2.37 2.82
C ILE A 33 -4.34 -1.93 1.90
N PRO A 34 -5.51 -1.49 2.42
CA PRO A 34 -6.64 -1.13 1.56
C PRO A 34 -6.40 0.11 0.69
N TYR A 35 -5.57 1.07 1.13
CA TYR A 35 -5.35 2.34 0.41
C TYR A 35 -3.96 2.46 -0.23
N GLY A 36 -3.02 1.59 0.13
CA GLY A 36 -1.68 1.54 -0.49
C GLY A 36 -1.52 0.31 -1.39
N LEU A 37 -1.45 -0.88 -0.81
CA LEU A 37 -1.10 -2.09 -1.55
C LEU A 37 -2.20 -2.58 -2.51
N VAL A 38 -3.45 -2.56 -2.08
CA VAL A 38 -4.59 -2.98 -2.92
C VAL A 38 -4.70 -2.15 -4.20
N PRO A 39 -4.69 -0.81 -4.18
CA PRO A 39 -4.73 -0.03 -5.41
C PRO A 39 -3.48 -0.25 -6.28
N ILE A 40 -2.28 -0.42 -5.70
CA ILE A 40 -1.07 -0.75 -6.48
C ILE A 40 -1.23 -2.10 -7.20
N ALA A 41 -1.73 -3.13 -6.53
CA ALA A 41 -1.94 -4.44 -7.14
C ALA A 41 -3.05 -4.39 -8.23
N LYS A 42 -4.14 -3.66 -7.99
CA LYS A 42 -5.19 -3.43 -9.00
C LYS A 42 -4.63 -2.70 -10.23
N LEU A 43 -3.79 -1.67 -10.01
CA LEU A 43 -3.13 -0.93 -11.09
C LEU A 43 -2.18 -1.84 -11.89
N GLY A 44 -1.42 -2.70 -11.19
CA GLY A 44 -0.59 -3.72 -11.82
C GLY A 44 -1.42 -4.62 -12.76
N ARG A 45 -2.56 -5.15 -12.29
CA ARG A 45 -3.47 -5.95 -13.12
C ARG A 45 -4.01 -5.18 -14.33
N HIS A 46 -4.41 -3.92 -14.14
CA HIS A 46 -4.91 -3.06 -15.23
C HIS A 46 -3.89 -2.89 -16.36
N PHE A 47 -2.60 -2.81 -16.03
CA PHE A 47 -1.51 -2.68 -17.00
C PHE A 47 -0.74 -4.00 -17.27
N ASN A 48 -1.30 -5.15 -16.90
CA ASN A 48 -0.69 -6.47 -17.09
C ASN A 48 0.70 -6.64 -16.43
N VAL A 49 0.96 -5.94 -15.34
CA VAL A 49 2.15 -6.08 -14.49
C VAL A 49 1.82 -6.98 -13.30
N VAL A 50 2.54 -8.10 -13.17
CA VAL A 50 2.36 -9.04 -12.07
C VAL A 50 2.99 -8.53 -10.77
N THR A 51 2.26 -8.64 -9.65
CA THR A 51 2.69 -8.15 -8.33
C THR A 51 2.65 -9.25 -7.25
N PRO A 52 3.28 -10.42 -7.45
CA PRO A 52 3.04 -11.61 -6.63
C PRO A 52 3.35 -11.41 -5.13
N VAL A 53 4.36 -10.60 -4.81
CA VAL A 53 4.72 -10.31 -3.41
C VAL A 53 3.70 -9.38 -2.75
N ILE A 54 3.19 -8.39 -3.48
CA ILE A 54 2.15 -7.47 -2.96
C ILE A 54 0.86 -8.27 -2.71
N ASP A 55 0.48 -9.11 -3.67
CA ASP A 55 -0.70 -9.97 -3.56
C ASP A 55 -0.61 -10.88 -2.33
N ALA A 56 0.56 -11.53 -2.10
CA ALA A 56 0.78 -12.36 -0.93
C ALA A 56 0.69 -11.59 0.40
N VAL A 57 1.21 -10.36 0.45
CA VAL A 57 1.12 -9.50 1.65
C VAL A 57 -0.34 -9.11 1.94
N ILE A 58 -1.11 -8.76 0.91
CA ILE A 58 -2.54 -8.44 1.05
C ILE A 58 -3.30 -9.66 1.60
N GLU A 59 -3.06 -10.85 1.07
CA GLU A 59 -3.71 -12.09 1.53
C GLU A 59 -3.40 -12.37 3.01
N LEU A 60 -2.13 -12.30 3.41
CA LEU A 60 -1.75 -12.53 4.80
C LEU A 60 -2.39 -11.51 5.74
N ALA A 61 -2.36 -10.23 5.38
CA ALA A 61 -3.00 -9.18 6.16
C ALA A 61 -4.51 -9.41 6.28
N SER A 62 -5.14 -9.83 5.19
CA SER A 62 -6.57 -10.15 5.15
C SER A 62 -6.95 -11.29 6.09
N VAL A 63 -6.18 -12.37 6.10
CA VAL A 63 -6.39 -13.51 7.00
C VAL A 63 -6.17 -13.09 8.46
N ILE A 64 -5.08 -12.38 8.75
CA ILE A 64 -4.72 -11.96 10.12
C ILE A 64 -5.80 -11.04 10.72
N ASN A 65 -6.29 -10.08 9.95
CA ASN A 65 -7.29 -9.12 10.42
C ASN A 65 -8.74 -9.60 10.22
N GLN A 66 -8.94 -10.77 9.62
CA GLN A 66 -10.27 -11.30 9.26
C GLN A 66 -11.07 -10.30 8.41
N THR A 67 -10.40 -9.67 7.46
CA THR A 67 -10.96 -8.59 6.63
C THR A 67 -10.57 -8.83 5.17
N ASN A 68 -11.53 -8.84 4.25
CA ASN A 68 -11.23 -9.00 2.83
C ASN A 68 -10.81 -7.65 2.24
N TYR A 69 -9.50 -7.40 2.19
CA TYR A 69 -8.95 -6.14 1.71
C TYR A 69 -9.04 -5.98 0.20
N TRP A 70 -9.15 -7.08 -0.57
CA TRP A 70 -9.47 -6.97 -2.00
C TRP A 70 -10.83 -6.33 -2.24
N LYS A 71 -11.80 -6.62 -1.36
CA LYS A 71 -13.15 -6.08 -1.43
C LYS A 71 -13.26 -4.69 -0.79
N GLU A 72 -12.65 -4.48 0.37
CA GLU A 72 -12.75 -3.23 1.12
C GLU A 72 -11.77 -2.15 0.65
N GLY A 73 -10.66 -2.55 0.01
CA GLY A 73 -9.65 -1.62 -0.46
C GLY A 73 -10.08 -0.84 -1.70
N MET A 74 -9.50 0.34 -1.84
CA MET A 74 -9.85 1.35 -2.84
C MET A 74 -9.83 0.79 -4.26
N SER A 75 -10.83 1.15 -5.06
CA SER A 75 -10.94 0.74 -6.45
C SER A 75 -10.22 1.71 -7.39
N LEU A 76 -9.96 1.29 -8.64
CA LEU A 76 -9.38 2.18 -9.64
C LEU A 76 -10.39 3.23 -10.11
N GLU A 77 -11.69 2.94 -10.00
CA GLU A 77 -12.77 3.89 -10.29
C GLU A 77 -12.79 5.03 -9.26
N GLU A 78 -12.67 4.71 -7.96
CA GLU A 78 -12.58 5.71 -6.89
C GLU A 78 -11.35 6.61 -7.04
N LEU A 79 -10.27 6.09 -7.63
CA LEU A 79 -9.05 6.85 -7.94
C LEU A 79 -9.12 7.61 -9.28
N GLY A 80 -10.17 7.43 -10.09
CA GLY A 80 -10.24 7.99 -11.43
C GLY A 80 -9.22 7.41 -12.41
N LEU A 81 -8.71 6.21 -12.15
CA LEU A 81 -7.65 5.55 -12.93
C LEU A 81 -8.16 4.40 -13.82
N ALA A 82 -9.39 3.92 -13.60
CA ALA A 82 -9.92 2.72 -14.26
C ALA A 82 -9.95 2.79 -15.81
N THR A 83 -10.01 3.99 -16.39
CA THR A 83 -10.07 4.18 -17.85
C THR A 83 -8.78 4.71 -18.45
N LEU A 84 -7.74 4.93 -17.64
CA LEU A 84 -6.52 5.57 -18.12
C LEU A 84 -5.65 4.60 -18.91
N SER A 85 -5.12 5.10 -20.01
CA SER A 85 -3.98 4.53 -20.72
C SER A 85 -2.67 4.75 -19.95
N THR A 86 -1.63 4.01 -20.34
CA THR A 86 -0.29 4.17 -19.74
C THR A 86 0.28 5.57 -20.02
N GLU A 87 0.01 6.13 -21.19
CA GLU A 87 0.41 7.48 -21.58
C GLU A 87 -0.29 8.55 -20.73
N GLU A 88 -1.59 8.42 -20.48
CA GLU A 88 -2.34 9.36 -19.65
C GLU A 88 -1.89 9.30 -18.18
N LEU A 89 -1.62 8.10 -17.67
CA LEU A 89 -1.07 7.93 -16.33
C LEU A 89 0.32 8.57 -16.20
N GLY A 90 1.21 8.33 -17.18
CA GLY A 90 2.57 8.86 -17.19
C GLY A 90 2.67 10.38 -17.32
N ARG A 91 1.63 11.04 -17.85
CA ARG A 91 1.54 12.51 -17.93
C ARG A 91 1.10 13.17 -16.61
N GLY A 92 0.89 12.38 -15.56
CA GLY A 92 0.34 12.86 -14.30
C GLY A 92 -1.16 13.08 -14.45
N ALA A 93 -1.90 11.97 -14.63
CA ALA A 93 -3.34 11.99 -14.44
C ALA A 93 -3.63 12.60 -13.06
N LEU A 94 -4.29 13.75 -13.10
CA LEU A 94 -4.69 14.62 -12.01
C LEU A 94 -5.15 13.79 -10.80
N LEU A 95 -4.26 13.63 -9.81
CA LEU A 95 -4.54 12.88 -8.57
C LEU A 95 -5.60 13.54 -7.68
N PHE A 96 -6.24 14.62 -8.13
CA PHE A 96 -7.36 15.25 -7.45
C PHE A 96 -8.32 15.84 -8.51
N PRO A 97 -9.57 15.33 -8.64
CA PRO A 97 -10.62 16.13 -9.26
C PRO A 97 -10.84 17.42 -8.43
N PRO A 98 -11.32 18.53 -9.03
CA PRO A 98 -11.76 19.70 -8.28
C PRO A 98 -12.92 19.39 -7.33
#